data_AF-A0A953HHM8-F1
#
_entry.id   AF-A0A953HHM8-F1
#
_cell.length_a   1.000
_cell.length_b   1.000
_cell.length_c   1.000
_cell.angle_alpha   90.00
_cell.angle_beta   90.00
_cell.angle_gamma   90.00
#
_symmetry.space_group_name_H-M   'P 1'
#
loop_
_entity.id
_entity.type
_entity.pdbx_description
1 polymer ?
#
loop_
_entity_poly.entity_id
_entity_poly.type
_entity_poly.pdbx_seq_one_letter_code
_entity_poly.pdbx_strand_id
1 'polypeptide(L)'
;MRETLASVRLVSRAKSVRNAPFVRKRLSRTVALVCFLLRGTNRPDIGSPPCLHCVIILLYGSDLSTGSENKVAELTLRAVQKQFGGVEAVKAVDLDVDHGEFIVLVGPSGCGKSTLLRMIAGLEEITSGEIKLDGHSLNQVAPRDRDMAMVFQDYALYPHMTVAENLGFALKMRSLSPEQIDAKVSEVAKMLELDALLERKPRALSGGQRQRVALGRALIRDPKVFLFDEPLSNLDAKLRVGMRMEIRKLQNALGTTSIYVTHDQIEAMTMADRIVVLKLGEVQQIGTPGDIYQRPVNSFVGTFIGSPPMSLVPATLRRDGDAFLLDFGKDQTIRLPASRNESIERGDVKNVDVGMRAEHLSIADGPQGSDEFESDVVLVEEHGADSIAVVTLGQREVMARIRPGAADTGDKGMRFRIDGEAIHLFHPDTGVRLV
;
A
#
# COMPACT_ATOMS: atom_id res chain seq x y z
N MET A 1 -5.93 -38.07 -36.98
CA MET A 1 -7.25 -37.53 -37.42
C MET A 1 -8.44 -38.31 -36.84
N ARG A 2 -8.46 -39.67 -36.87
CA ARG A 2 -9.56 -40.47 -36.26
C ARG A 2 -9.57 -40.45 -34.72
N GLU A 3 -8.42 -40.38 -34.06
CA GLU A 3 -8.35 -40.25 -32.59
C GLU A 3 -8.74 -38.86 -32.09
N THR A 4 -8.43 -37.81 -32.87
CA THR A 4 -8.76 -36.41 -32.56
C THR A 4 -10.27 -36.14 -32.54
N LEU A 5 -11.03 -36.84 -33.38
CA LEU A 5 -12.50 -36.78 -33.42
C LEU A 5 -13.18 -37.54 -32.28
N ALA A 6 -12.51 -38.55 -31.70
CA ALA A 6 -13.02 -39.30 -30.55
C ALA A 6 -12.94 -38.48 -29.25
N SER A 7 -11.87 -37.69 -29.06
CA SER A 7 -11.68 -36.83 -27.88
C SER A 7 -12.68 -35.67 -27.82
N VAL A 8 -13.04 -35.09 -28.98
CA VAL A 8 -14.07 -34.03 -29.07
C VAL A 8 -15.47 -34.56 -28.74
N ARG A 9 -15.77 -35.83 -29.07
CA ARG A 9 -17.04 -36.48 -28.69
C ARG A 9 -17.16 -36.74 -27.19
N LEU A 10 -16.05 -36.99 -26.50
CA LEU A 10 -16.01 -37.19 -25.04
C LEU A 10 -16.36 -35.92 -24.26
N VAL A 11 -15.86 -34.75 -24.68
CA VAL A 11 -16.18 -33.46 -24.06
C VAL A 11 -17.67 -33.10 -24.22
N SER A 12 -18.29 -33.48 -25.34
CA SER A 12 -19.74 -33.24 -25.55
C SER A 12 -20.66 -34.11 -24.69
N ARG A 13 -20.16 -35.20 -24.08
CA ARG A 13 -20.95 -36.16 -23.30
C ARG A 13 -20.89 -35.95 -21.78
N ALA A 14 -19.99 -35.11 -21.28
CA ALA A 14 -19.88 -34.79 -19.85
C ALA A 14 -21.19 -34.18 -19.31
N LYS A 15 -21.79 -34.81 -18.30
CA LYS A 15 -23.10 -34.44 -17.73
C LYS A 15 -23.09 -33.09 -16.98
N SER A 16 -21.94 -32.58 -16.55
CA SER A 16 -21.84 -31.34 -15.75
C SER A 16 -21.95 -30.03 -16.55
N VAL A 17 -21.90 -30.08 -17.89
CA VAL A 17 -21.90 -28.89 -18.76
C VAL A 17 -23.29 -28.61 -19.38
N ARG A 18 -24.32 -29.40 -19.04
CA ARG A 18 -25.63 -29.35 -19.73
C ARG A 18 -26.55 -28.19 -19.34
N ASN A 19 -26.28 -27.44 -18.27
CA ASN A 19 -27.27 -26.50 -17.71
C ASN A 19 -26.98 -25.00 -17.91
N ALA A 20 -26.12 -24.60 -18.86
CA ALA A 20 -25.87 -23.18 -19.15
C ALA A 20 -26.16 -22.82 -20.62
N PRO A 21 -27.23 -22.06 -20.95
CA PRO A 21 -27.57 -21.69 -22.32
C PRO A 21 -26.52 -20.81 -23.03
N PHE A 22 -25.63 -20.16 -22.26
CA PHE A 22 -24.57 -19.27 -22.77
C PHE A 22 -23.39 -20.03 -23.40
N VAL A 23 -23.09 -21.25 -22.92
CA VAL A 23 -21.93 -22.05 -23.34
C VAL A 23 -22.12 -22.65 -24.74
N ARG A 24 -23.38 -22.92 -25.13
CA ARG A 24 -23.74 -23.57 -26.39
C ARG A 24 -23.42 -22.72 -27.64
N LYS A 25 -23.53 -21.39 -27.54
CA LYS A 25 -23.30 -20.46 -28.67
C LYS A 25 -21.82 -20.15 -28.92
N ARG A 26 -20.98 -20.13 -27.88
CA ARG A 26 -19.53 -19.88 -28.01
C ARG A 26 -18.78 -21.09 -28.57
N LEU A 27 -19.07 -22.31 -28.11
CA LEU A 27 -18.39 -23.52 -28.61
C LEU A 27 -18.60 -23.76 -30.11
N SER A 28 -19.80 -23.49 -30.63
CA SER A 28 -20.12 -23.73 -32.05
C SER A 28 -19.39 -22.79 -33.01
N ARG A 29 -19.05 -21.56 -32.59
CA ARG A 29 -18.34 -20.59 -33.45
C ARG A 29 -16.82 -20.80 -33.42
N THR A 30 -16.26 -21.17 -32.27
CA THR A 30 -14.82 -21.41 -32.12
C THR A 30 -14.35 -22.68 -32.85
N VAL A 31 -15.15 -23.75 -32.82
CA VAL A 31 -14.82 -25.00 -33.55
C VAL A 31 -14.87 -24.80 -35.07
N ALA A 32 -15.77 -23.93 -35.57
CA ALA A 32 -15.84 -23.59 -36.99
C ALA A 32 -14.62 -22.78 -37.46
N LEU A 33 -14.14 -21.84 -36.63
CA LEU A 33 -12.97 -21.00 -36.93
C LEU A 33 -11.66 -21.81 -36.97
N VAL A 34 -11.48 -22.75 -36.05
CA VAL A 34 -10.31 -23.64 -36.00
C VAL A 34 -10.30 -24.62 -37.20
N CYS A 35 -11.46 -25.14 -37.61
CA CYS A 35 -11.56 -25.97 -38.82
C CYS A 35 -11.30 -25.17 -40.11
N PHE A 36 -11.61 -23.87 -40.13
CA PHE A 36 -11.35 -23.00 -41.28
C PHE A 36 -9.87 -22.66 -41.42
N LEU A 37 -9.19 -22.33 -40.31
CA LEU A 37 -7.75 -22.03 -40.30
C LEU A 37 -6.88 -23.24 -40.67
N LEU A 38 -7.29 -24.45 -40.30
CA LEU A 38 -6.57 -25.69 -40.65
C LEU A 38 -6.78 -26.17 -42.09
N ARG A 39 -7.68 -25.56 -42.87
CA ARG A 39 -7.87 -25.86 -44.30
C ARG A 39 -7.09 -24.93 -45.24
N GLY A 40 -6.46 -23.88 -44.73
CA GLY A 40 -5.92 -22.78 -45.53
C GLY A 40 -4.41 -22.79 -45.82
N THR A 41 -3.62 -23.69 -45.24
CA THR A 41 -2.15 -23.64 -45.39
C THR A 41 -1.63 -24.83 -46.17
N ASN A 42 -1.56 -24.66 -47.50
CA ASN A 42 -0.80 -25.55 -48.38
C ASN A 42 0.58 -24.89 -48.63
N ARG A 43 1.54 -25.12 -47.72
CA ARG A 43 2.97 -24.82 -47.94
C ARG A 43 3.81 -25.95 -47.35
N PRO A 44 4.73 -26.56 -48.13
CA PRO A 44 5.63 -27.58 -47.65
C PRO A 44 6.91 -26.90 -47.14
N ASP A 45 7.09 -26.88 -45.83
CA ASP A 45 8.37 -26.79 -45.10
C ASP A 45 8.12 -26.14 -43.75
N ILE A 46 8.00 -26.97 -42.73
CA ILE A 46 8.40 -26.77 -41.33
C ILE A 46 8.20 -28.14 -40.68
N GLY A 47 9.30 -28.75 -40.24
CA GLY A 47 9.30 -30.02 -39.50
C GLY A 47 8.64 -29.87 -38.13
N SER A 48 7.90 -30.93 -37.75
CA SER A 48 7.21 -31.17 -36.47
C SER A 48 5.94 -30.34 -36.18
N PRO A 49 4.81 -30.98 -35.79
CA PRO A 49 3.61 -30.26 -35.40
C PRO A 49 3.81 -29.56 -34.04
N PRO A 50 3.23 -28.37 -33.82
CA PRO A 50 3.35 -27.69 -32.54
C PRO A 50 2.73 -28.54 -31.43
N CYS A 51 3.50 -28.75 -30.35
CA CYS A 51 3.07 -29.47 -29.16
C CYS A 51 1.71 -28.96 -28.67
N LEU A 52 0.81 -29.87 -28.30
CA LEU A 52 -0.55 -29.59 -27.80
C LEU A 52 -0.56 -28.58 -26.63
N HIS A 53 0.56 -28.46 -25.92
CA HIS A 53 0.80 -27.47 -24.86
C HIS A 53 0.83 -26.01 -25.38
N CYS A 54 1.40 -25.75 -26.56
CA CYS A 54 1.44 -24.41 -27.17
C CYS A 54 0.07 -23.94 -27.67
N VAL A 55 -0.77 -24.86 -28.16
CA VAL A 55 -2.12 -24.53 -28.63
C VAL A 55 -3.06 -24.24 -27.47
N ILE A 56 -2.85 -24.86 -26.31
CA ILE A 56 -3.58 -24.54 -25.07
C ILE A 56 -3.18 -23.16 -24.55
N ILE A 57 -1.89 -22.80 -24.58
CA ILE A 57 -1.43 -21.46 -24.16
C ILE A 57 -1.94 -20.35 -25.10
N LEU A 58 -2.10 -20.60 -26.40
CA LEU A 58 -2.67 -19.61 -27.34
C LEU A 58 -4.20 -19.51 -27.31
N LEU A 59 -4.92 -20.55 -26.84
CA LEU A 59 -6.38 -20.53 -26.68
C LEU A 59 -6.84 -20.16 -25.25
N TYR A 60 -5.95 -20.24 -24.26
CA TYR A 60 -6.18 -19.90 -22.84
C TYR A 60 -5.19 -18.84 -22.32
N GLY A 61 -4.48 -18.14 -23.20
CA GLY A 61 -3.51 -17.10 -22.88
C GLY A 61 -4.16 -15.75 -22.60
N SER A 62 -5.10 -15.72 -21.64
CA SER A 62 -5.60 -14.52 -20.94
C SER A 62 -6.65 -14.98 -19.94
N ASP A 63 -6.23 -15.68 -18.88
CA ASP A 63 -6.93 -15.81 -17.58
C ASP A 63 -6.19 -16.88 -16.75
N LEU A 64 -4.92 -16.62 -16.49
CA LEU A 64 -4.24 -17.13 -15.29
C LEU A 64 -4.23 -16.01 -14.24
N SER A 65 -5.39 -15.40 -14.02
CA SER A 65 -5.75 -15.01 -12.67
C SER A 65 -5.88 -16.33 -11.92
N THR A 66 -4.91 -16.62 -11.06
CA THR A 66 -5.09 -17.60 -9.99
C THR A 66 -6.48 -17.39 -9.44
N GLY A 67 -7.31 -18.44 -9.50
CA GLY A 67 -8.65 -18.40 -8.96
C GLY A 67 -8.58 -17.79 -7.56
N SER A 68 -9.15 -16.60 -7.42
CA SER A 68 -9.59 -16.13 -6.14
C SER A 68 -10.60 -17.18 -5.69
N GLU A 69 -10.14 -18.14 -4.87
CA GLU A 69 -10.97 -18.56 -3.76
C GLU A 69 -11.57 -17.28 -3.19
N ASN A 70 -12.89 -17.27 -2.94
CA ASN A 70 -13.50 -16.20 -2.15
C ASN A 70 -12.76 -16.20 -0.81
N LYS A 71 -11.67 -15.44 -0.71
CA LYS A 71 -11.01 -15.13 0.54
C LYS A 71 -12.04 -14.30 1.28
N VAL A 72 -12.72 -14.93 2.22
CA VAL A 72 -13.58 -14.22 3.15
C VAL A 72 -12.62 -13.35 3.96
N ALA A 73 -12.74 -12.03 3.83
CA ALA A 73 -11.99 -11.09 4.65
C ALA A 73 -12.22 -11.42 6.12
N GLU A 74 -11.14 -11.52 6.89
CA GLU A 74 -11.19 -11.86 8.31
C GLU A 74 -11.81 -10.72 9.10
N LEU A 75 -11.43 -9.47 8.80
CA LEU A 75 -12.01 -8.28 9.39
C LEU A 75 -12.64 -7.39 8.31
N THR A 76 -13.91 -7.04 8.50
CA THR A 76 -14.64 -6.16 7.57
C THR A 76 -15.24 -4.98 8.31
N LEU A 77 -15.02 -3.79 7.77
CA LEU A 77 -15.68 -2.55 8.17
C LEU A 77 -16.63 -2.14 7.05
N ARG A 78 -17.87 -1.82 7.39
CA ARG A 78 -18.89 -1.35 6.46
C ARG A 78 -19.49 -0.04 6.93
N ALA A 79 -19.29 1.01 6.13
CA ALA A 79 -19.76 2.37 6.38
C ALA A 79 -19.54 2.83 7.83
N VAL A 80 -18.39 2.49 8.43
CA VAL A 80 -18.12 2.78 9.86
C VAL A 80 -17.96 4.29 10.05
N GLN A 81 -18.74 4.87 10.95
CA GLN A 81 -18.72 6.30 11.24
C GLN A 81 -18.48 6.57 12.72
N LYS A 82 -17.82 7.71 12.98
CA LYS A 82 -17.73 8.28 14.31
C LYS A 82 -18.00 9.77 14.30
N GLN A 83 -18.95 10.17 15.11
CA GLN A 83 -19.25 11.57 15.39
C GLN A 83 -19.05 11.86 16.89
N PHE A 84 -18.35 12.95 17.18
CA PHE A 84 -18.24 13.53 18.52
C PHE A 84 -18.97 14.86 18.54
N GLY A 85 -20.17 14.89 19.12
CA GLY A 85 -21.04 16.05 19.04
C GLY A 85 -21.37 16.39 17.58
N GLY A 86 -20.94 17.55 17.09
CA GLY A 86 -21.12 17.97 15.70
C GLY A 86 -19.96 17.63 14.75
N VAL A 87 -18.87 17.04 15.24
CA VAL A 87 -17.66 16.78 14.44
C VAL A 87 -17.62 15.31 14.01
N GLU A 88 -17.62 15.08 12.70
CA GLU A 88 -17.39 13.74 12.12
C GLU A 88 -15.89 13.42 12.08
N ALA A 89 -15.43 12.60 13.01
CA ALA A 89 -14.03 12.18 13.09
C ALA A 89 -13.68 11.06 12.10
N VAL A 90 -14.65 10.21 11.75
CA VAL A 90 -14.51 9.12 10.78
C VAL A 90 -15.78 9.09 9.93
N LYS A 91 -15.63 9.17 8.61
CA LYS A 91 -16.72 9.34 7.65
C LYS A 91 -16.87 8.11 6.77
N ALA A 92 -17.73 7.18 7.21
CA ALA A 92 -18.20 6.02 6.45
C ALA A 92 -17.06 5.19 5.84
N VAL A 93 -16.19 4.66 6.69
CA VAL A 93 -15.05 3.85 6.26
C VAL A 93 -15.51 2.44 5.89
N ASP A 94 -15.20 2.05 4.65
CA ASP A 94 -15.26 0.69 4.16
C ASP A 94 -13.83 0.12 4.05
N LEU A 95 -13.61 -1.05 4.66
CA LEU A 95 -12.31 -1.73 4.61
C LEU A 95 -12.52 -3.24 4.72
N ASP A 96 -11.84 -3.98 3.85
CA ASP A 96 -11.68 -5.42 3.93
C ASP A 96 -10.23 -5.75 4.19
N VAL A 97 -10.01 -6.56 5.24
CA VAL A 97 -8.70 -7.05 5.66
C VAL A 97 -8.68 -8.56 5.54
N ASP A 98 -7.77 -9.05 4.71
CA ASP A 98 -7.57 -10.48 4.49
C ASP A 98 -6.86 -11.13 5.68
N HIS A 99 -7.04 -12.43 5.83
CA HIS A 99 -6.33 -13.19 6.85
C HIS A 99 -4.80 -13.08 6.69
N GLY A 100 -4.12 -12.75 7.79
CA GLY A 100 -2.68 -12.54 7.86
C GLY A 100 -2.19 -11.25 7.18
N GLU A 101 -3.09 -10.35 6.78
CA GLU A 101 -2.70 -9.10 6.12
C GLU A 101 -2.18 -8.08 7.15
N PHE A 102 -1.13 -7.36 6.77
CA PHE A 102 -0.61 -6.22 7.52
C PHE A 102 -1.08 -4.91 6.91
N ILE A 103 -2.13 -4.31 7.47
CA ILE A 103 -2.67 -3.02 7.07
C ILE A 103 -2.01 -1.89 7.83
N VAL A 104 -1.54 -0.86 7.12
CA VAL A 104 -1.10 0.39 7.75
C VAL A 104 -2.10 1.51 7.50
N LEU A 105 -2.59 2.14 8.57
CA LEU A 105 -3.36 3.38 8.52
C LEU A 105 -2.40 4.57 8.63
N VAL A 106 -2.38 5.43 7.61
CA VAL A 106 -1.48 6.59 7.55
C VAL A 106 -2.26 7.85 7.17
N GLY A 107 -1.79 9.00 7.63
CA GLY A 107 -2.43 10.29 7.38
C GLY A 107 -2.00 11.36 8.38
N PRO A 108 -2.35 12.64 8.15
CA PRO A 108 -2.02 13.75 9.04
C PRO A 108 -2.56 13.56 10.46
N SER A 109 -2.04 14.34 11.40
CA SER A 109 -2.60 14.42 12.76
C SER A 109 -4.08 14.82 12.71
N GLY A 110 -4.91 14.14 13.51
CA GLY A 110 -6.34 14.41 13.57
C GLY A 110 -7.19 13.85 12.42
N CYS A 111 -6.64 13.06 11.49
CA CYS A 111 -7.43 12.50 10.38
C CYS A 111 -8.29 11.26 10.75
N GLY A 112 -8.31 10.84 12.01
CA GLY A 112 -9.19 9.76 12.50
C GLY A 112 -8.55 8.37 12.63
N LYS A 113 -7.24 8.20 12.42
CA LYS A 113 -6.54 6.89 12.47
C LYS A 113 -6.71 6.15 13.80
N SER A 114 -6.30 6.77 14.91
CA SER A 114 -6.40 6.16 16.24
C SER A 114 -7.86 6.02 16.69
N THR A 115 -8.75 6.91 16.25
CA THR A 115 -10.20 6.78 16.47
C THR A 115 -10.74 5.52 15.77
N LEU A 116 -10.39 5.31 14.50
CA LEU A 116 -10.76 4.13 13.75
C LEU A 116 -10.21 2.85 14.40
N LEU A 117 -8.94 2.85 14.79
CA LEU A 117 -8.32 1.72 15.47
C LEU A 117 -9.00 1.40 16.81
N ARG A 118 -9.34 2.42 17.61
CA ARG A 118 -10.06 2.25 18.89
C ARG A 118 -11.47 1.74 18.71
N MET A 119 -12.16 2.12 17.62
CA MET A 119 -13.47 1.55 17.28
C MET A 119 -13.38 0.06 16.94
N ILE A 120 -12.35 -0.34 16.20
CA ILE A 120 -12.07 -1.76 15.90
C ILE A 120 -11.79 -2.52 17.21
N ALA A 121 -10.96 -1.96 18.09
CA ALA A 121 -10.67 -2.53 19.42
C ALA A 121 -11.89 -2.56 20.37
N GLY A 122 -12.93 -1.77 20.09
CA GLY A 122 -14.10 -1.59 20.95
C GLY A 122 -13.90 -0.61 22.11
N LEU A 123 -12.76 0.08 22.15
CA LEU A 123 -12.48 1.10 23.16
C LEU A 123 -13.25 2.40 22.90
N GLU A 124 -13.79 2.55 21.69
CA GLU A 124 -14.65 3.64 21.26
C GLU A 124 -15.89 3.04 20.59
N GLU A 125 -17.08 3.50 20.93
CA GLU A 125 -18.32 3.06 20.26
C GLU A 125 -18.42 3.68 18.87
N ILE A 126 -18.89 2.91 17.89
CA ILE A 126 -19.21 3.45 16.57
C ILE A 126 -20.51 4.27 16.64
N THR A 127 -20.61 5.32 15.84
CA THR A 127 -21.88 6.06 15.70
C THR A 127 -22.84 5.33 14.76
N SER A 128 -22.31 4.77 13.67
CA SER A 128 -23.07 3.97 12.71
C SER A 128 -22.14 3.04 11.91
N GLY A 129 -22.73 2.14 11.14
CA GLY A 129 -22.02 1.14 10.36
C GLY A 129 -21.83 -0.19 11.10
N GLU A 130 -20.94 -1.03 10.60
CA GLU A 130 -20.73 -2.38 11.11
C GLU A 130 -19.26 -2.79 11.06
N ILE A 131 -18.79 -3.42 12.15
CA ILE A 131 -17.49 -4.07 12.23
C ILE A 131 -17.73 -5.55 12.43
N LYS A 132 -17.17 -6.42 11.58
CA LYS A 132 -17.26 -7.87 11.71
C LYS A 132 -15.88 -8.52 11.74
N LEU A 133 -15.75 -9.55 12.56
CA LEU A 133 -14.61 -10.47 12.57
C LEU A 133 -15.12 -11.88 12.26
N ASP A 134 -14.53 -12.56 11.29
CA ASP A 134 -15.00 -13.85 10.75
C ASP A 134 -16.50 -13.84 10.40
N GLY A 135 -16.99 -12.72 9.86
CA GLY A 135 -18.41 -12.52 9.55
C GLY A 135 -19.33 -12.22 10.74
N HIS A 136 -18.84 -12.26 11.98
CA HIS A 136 -19.62 -12.00 13.19
C HIS A 136 -19.52 -10.52 13.59
N SER A 137 -20.65 -9.86 13.84
CA SER A 137 -20.68 -8.45 14.26
C SER A 137 -20.03 -8.27 15.64
N LEU A 138 -19.15 -7.27 15.75
CA LEU A 138 -18.47 -6.90 16.99
C LEU A 138 -19.08 -5.67 17.66
N ASN A 139 -20.09 -5.02 17.06
CA ASN A 139 -20.62 -3.72 17.49
C ASN A 139 -21.00 -3.68 18.99
N GLN A 140 -21.57 -4.77 19.51
CA GLN A 140 -21.98 -4.89 20.93
C GLN A 140 -21.06 -5.80 21.76
N VAL A 141 -19.95 -6.26 21.19
CA VAL A 141 -18.99 -7.13 21.87
C VAL A 141 -18.02 -6.26 22.67
N ALA A 142 -17.89 -6.55 23.97
CA ALA A 142 -16.97 -5.85 24.85
C ALA A 142 -15.50 -6.06 24.40
N PRO A 143 -14.59 -5.07 24.57
CA PRO A 143 -13.21 -5.16 24.09
C PRO A 143 -12.45 -6.42 24.51
N ARG A 144 -12.69 -6.89 25.74
CA ARG A 144 -12.02 -8.09 26.28
C ARG A 144 -12.41 -9.38 25.51
N ASP A 145 -13.59 -9.37 24.90
CA ASP A 145 -14.23 -10.52 24.24
C ASP A 145 -14.12 -10.45 22.70
N ARG A 146 -13.47 -9.42 22.13
CA ARG A 146 -13.31 -9.23 20.67
C ARG A 146 -12.22 -10.08 20.03
N ASP A 147 -11.50 -10.90 20.80
CA ASP A 147 -10.37 -11.71 20.34
C ASP A 147 -9.25 -10.91 19.62
N MET A 148 -9.03 -9.68 20.10
CA MET A 148 -8.01 -8.76 19.60
C MET A 148 -7.05 -8.37 20.72
N ALA A 149 -5.81 -8.03 20.36
CA ALA A 149 -4.87 -7.42 21.28
C ALA A 149 -4.35 -6.09 20.74
N MET A 150 -4.32 -5.07 21.61
CA MET A 150 -3.86 -3.74 21.28
C MET A 150 -2.53 -3.43 21.95
N VAL A 151 -1.60 -2.88 21.18
CA VAL A 151 -0.33 -2.31 21.66
C VAL A 151 -0.46 -0.79 21.59
N PHE A 152 -0.37 -0.16 22.75
CA PHE A 152 -0.51 1.29 22.91
C PHE A 152 0.81 2.03 22.70
N GLN A 153 0.70 3.30 22.31
CA GLN A 153 1.82 4.22 22.13
C GLN A 153 2.70 4.35 23.39
N ASP A 154 2.10 4.43 24.57
CA ASP A 154 2.77 4.66 25.86
C ASP A 154 3.31 3.37 26.52
N TYR A 155 3.34 2.25 25.79
CA TYR A 155 3.64 0.88 26.26
C TYR A 155 2.62 0.30 27.26
N ALA A 156 1.89 1.15 27.99
CA ALA A 156 0.91 0.82 29.03
C ALA A 156 1.36 -0.24 30.04
N LEU A 157 2.67 -0.32 30.37
CA LEU A 157 3.23 -1.34 31.27
C LEU A 157 2.89 -1.05 32.74
N TYR A 158 2.68 -2.09 33.54
CA TYR A 158 2.50 -1.95 34.98
C TYR A 158 3.86 -1.71 35.65
N PRO A 159 4.13 -0.50 36.19
CA PRO A 159 5.48 -0.11 36.62
C PRO A 159 5.95 -0.85 37.88
N HIS A 160 5.01 -1.36 38.67
CA HIS A 160 5.28 -2.06 39.92
C HIS A 160 5.52 -3.56 39.74
N MET A 161 5.16 -4.12 38.57
CA MET A 161 5.30 -5.52 38.21
C MET A 161 6.63 -5.79 37.49
N THR A 162 7.15 -7.02 37.58
CA THR A 162 8.28 -7.50 36.78
C THR A 162 7.87 -7.73 35.31
N VAL A 163 8.82 -8.05 34.44
CA VAL A 163 8.52 -8.44 33.05
C VAL A 163 7.68 -9.70 33.01
N ALA A 164 8.04 -10.73 33.78
CA ALA A 164 7.27 -11.97 33.86
C ALA A 164 5.83 -11.72 34.32
N GLU A 165 5.64 -10.90 35.36
CA GLU A 165 4.33 -10.52 35.86
C GLU A 165 3.53 -9.70 34.84
N ASN A 166 4.18 -8.76 34.13
CA ASN A 166 3.54 -7.98 33.08
C ASN A 166 3.00 -8.90 31.97
N LEU A 167 3.81 -9.86 31.52
CA LEU A 167 3.42 -10.83 30.49
C LEU A 167 2.29 -11.74 30.99
N GLY A 168 2.42 -12.34 32.16
CA GLY A 168 1.47 -13.32 32.70
C GLY A 168 0.14 -12.73 33.19
N PHE A 169 0.05 -11.41 33.40
CA PHE A 169 -1.12 -10.78 34.04
C PHE A 169 -2.45 -11.10 33.35
N ALA A 170 -2.50 -11.04 32.01
CA ALA A 170 -3.73 -11.31 31.26
C ALA A 170 -4.20 -12.75 31.41
N LEU A 171 -3.27 -13.71 31.47
CA LEU A 171 -3.58 -15.12 31.67
C LEU A 171 -4.06 -15.39 33.10
N LYS A 172 -3.47 -14.71 34.09
CA LYS A 172 -3.91 -14.77 35.49
C LYS A 172 -5.35 -14.27 35.65
N MET A 173 -5.73 -13.22 34.93
CA MET A 173 -7.12 -12.71 34.91
C MET A 173 -8.10 -13.67 34.24
N ARG A 174 -7.63 -14.55 33.35
CA ARG A 174 -8.39 -15.66 32.77
C ARG A 174 -8.37 -16.92 33.64
N SER A 175 -7.80 -16.85 34.85
CA SER A 175 -7.73 -17.95 35.82
C SER A 175 -7.01 -19.21 35.31
N LEU A 176 -6.01 -19.05 34.44
CA LEU A 176 -5.12 -20.16 34.05
C LEU A 176 -4.26 -20.61 35.24
N SER A 177 -3.80 -21.87 35.22
CA SER A 177 -2.93 -22.38 36.28
C SER A 177 -1.54 -21.72 36.24
N PRO A 178 -0.82 -21.61 37.38
CA PRO A 178 0.53 -21.06 37.40
C PRO A 178 1.47 -21.72 36.39
N GLU A 179 1.40 -23.04 36.23
CA GLU A 179 2.24 -23.81 35.32
C GLU A 179 1.99 -23.45 33.85
N GLN A 180 0.71 -23.22 33.47
CA GLN A 180 0.36 -22.78 32.13
C GLN A 180 0.83 -21.35 31.85
N ILE A 181 0.74 -20.47 32.86
CA ILE A 181 1.22 -19.09 32.77
C ILE A 181 2.74 -19.09 32.56
N ASP A 182 3.49 -19.80 33.39
CA ASP A 182 4.94 -19.86 33.32
C ASP A 182 5.44 -20.43 31.99
N ALA A 183 4.78 -21.48 31.48
CA ALA A 183 5.08 -22.04 30.17
C ALA A 183 4.89 -21.01 29.04
N LYS A 184 3.75 -20.31 29.03
CA LYS A 184 3.46 -19.31 27.99
C LYS A 184 4.34 -18.06 28.12
N VAL A 185 4.62 -17.61 29.35
CA VAL A 185 5.55 -16.51 29.61
C VAL A 185 6.95 -16.87 29.10
N SER A 186 7.43 -18.09 29.35
CA SER A 186 8.74 -18.53 28.85
C SER A 186 8.78 -18.60 27.33
N GLU A 187 7.72 -19.12 26.68
CA GLU A 187 7.60 -19.17 25.22
C GLU A 187 7.68 -17.77 24.60
N VAL A 188 6.86 -16.84 25.08
CA VAL A 188 6.81 -15.46 24.58
C VAL A 188 8.10 -14.70 24.88
N ALA A 189 8.70 -14.93 26.06
CA ALA A 189 9.96 -14.29 26.42
C ALA A 189 11.10 -14.73 25.49
N LYS A 190 11.18 -16.01 25.11
CA LYS A 190 12.17 -16.50 24.13
C LYS A 190 11.99 -15.88 22.76
N MET A 191 10.74 -15.81 22.29
CA MET A 191 10.40 -15.24 20.99
C MET A 191 10.83 -13.77 20.89
N LEU A 192 10.81 -13.03 22.00
CA LEU A 192 11.13 -11.61 22.07
C LEU A 192 12.50 -11.32 22.71
N GLU A 193 13.32 -12.35 22.94
CA GLU A 193 14.64 -12.25 23.58
C GLU A 193 14.59 -11.52 24.95
N LEU A 194 13.58 -11.81 25.75
CA LEU A 194 13.34 -11.24 27.07
C LEU A 194 13.75 -12.16 28.23
N ASP A 195 14.26 -13.37 27.96
CA ASP A 195 14.57 -14.39 28.99
C ASP A 195 15.40 -13.85 30.15
N ALA A 196 16.48 -13.13 29.84
CA ALA A 196 17.40 -12.57 30.83
C ALA A 196 16.82 -11.35 31.59
N LEU A 197 15.62 -10.90 31.22
CA LEU A 197 14.99 -9.68 31.72
C LEU A 197 13.71 -9.94 32.51
N LEU A 198 13.28 -11.21 32.65
CA LEU A 198 12.01 -11.60 33.28
C LEU A 198 11.81 -11.02 34.69
N GLU A 199 12.86 -10.98 35.50
CA GLU A 199 12.83 -10.47 36.89
C GLU A 199 12.98 -8.94 36.99
N ARG A 200 13.24 -8.24 35.88
CA ARG A 200 13.40 -6.80 35.90
C ARG A 200 12.05 -6.10 35.92
N LYS A 201 12.02 -4.89 36.47
CA LYS A 201 10.85 -3.98 36.39
C LYS A 201 11.02 -3.02 35.20
N PRO A 202 9.92 -2.45 34.64
CA PRO A 202 9.96 -1.58 33.44
C PRO A 202 10.96 -0.41 33.50
N ARG A 203 11.18 0.16 34.70
CA ARG A 203 12.16 1.24 34.92
C ARG A 203 13.62 0.85 34.65
N ALA A 204 13.95 -0.45 34.68
CA ALA A 204 15.29 -0.99 34.46
C ALA A 204 15.50 -1.50 33.02
N LEU A 205 14.59 -1.15 32.11
CA LEU A 205 14.60 -1.57 30.71
C LEU A 205 14.89 -0.38 29.79
N SER A 206 15.52 -0.64 28.65
CA SER A 206 15.62 0.33 27.55
C SER A 206 14.25 0.57 26.88
N GLY A 207 14.14 1.60 26.04
CA GLY A 207 12.91 1.86 25.27
C GLY A 207 12.50 0.66 24.41
N GLY A 208 13.43 0.11 23.62
CA GLY A 208 13.17 -1.09 22.80
C GLY A 208 12.79 -2.31 23.63
N GLN A 209 13.42 -2.52 24.79
CA GLN A 209 13.04 -3.61 25.70
C GLN A 209 11.61 -3.42 26.25
N ARG A 210 11.24 -2.20 26.66
CA ARG A 210 9.84 -1.91 27.07
C ARG A 210 8.85 -2.17 25.94
N GLN A 211 9.21 -1.82 24.71
CA GLN A 211 8.38 -2.10 23.54
C GLN A 211 8.20 -3.60 23.32
N ARG A 212 9.27 -4.39 23.43
CA ARG A 212 9.18 -5.86 23.35
C ARG A 212 8.29 -6.42 24.46
N VAL A 213 8.38 -5.93 25.69
CA VAL A 213 7.47 -6.35 26.78
C VAL A 213 6.01 -6.01 26.45
N ALA A 214 5.73 -4.81 25.92
CA ALA A 214 4.39 -4.41 25.50
C ALA A 214 3.85 -5.30 24.38
N LEU A 215 4.69 -5.64 23.41
CA LEU A 215 4.38 -6.61 22.35
C LEU A 215 4.09 -8.00 22.92
N GLY A 216 4.92 -8.47 23.86
CA GLY A 216 4.72 -9.76 24.53
C GLY A 216 3.40 -9.85 25.29
N ARG A 217 2.95 -8.74 25.90
CA ARG A 217 1.62 -8.66 26.54
C ARG A 217 0.47 -8.84 25.55
N ALA A 218 0.65 -8.39 24.31
CA ALA A 218 -0.32 -8.62 23.26
C ALA A 218 -0.25 -10.08 22.75
N LEU A 219 0.95 -10.59 22.49
CA LEU A 219 1.19 -11.95 21.98
C LEU A 219 0.66 -13.04 22.90
N ILE A 220 0.83 -12.88 24.23
CA ILE A 220 0.49 -13.94 25.18
C ILE A 220 -1.00 -14.30 25.17
N ARG A 221 -1.85 -13.41 24.65
CA ARG A 221 -3.30 -13.63 24.55
C ARG A 221 -3.71 -14.49 23.36
N ASP A 222 -2.80 -14.73 22.41
CA ASP A 222 -3.04 -15.44 21.14
C ASP A 222 -4.25 -14.88 20.36
N PRO A 223 -4.26 -13.58 20.03
CA PRO A 223 -5.40 -12.93 19.38
C PRO A 223 -5.47 -13.24 17.88
N LYS A 224 -6.67 -13.12 17.30
CA LYS A 224 -6.86 -13.15 15.83
C LYS A 224 -6.36 -11.89 15.13
N VAL A 225 -6.47 -10.74 15.78
CA VAL A 225 -6.06 -9.46 15.22
C VAL A 225 -5.17 -8.69 16.19
N PHE A 226 -4.01 -8.24 15.71
CA PHE A 226 -3.18 -7.26 16.38
C PHE A 226 -3.53 -5.83 15.95
N LEU A 227 -3.62 -4.94 16.93
CA LEU A 227 -3.87 -3.52 16.74
C LEU A 227 -2.70 -2.74 17.32
N PHE A 228 -2.04 -1.92 16.51
CA PHE A 228 -0.89 -1.13 16.94
C PHE A 228 -1.20 0.36 16.80
N ASP A 229 -1.22 1.12 17.90
CA ASP A 229 -1.44 2.57 17.92
C ASP A 229 -0.09 3.29 18.10
N GLU A 230 0.55 3.69 17.00
CA GLU A 230 1.85 4.36 16.96
C GLU A 230 2.93 3.72 17.87
N PRO A 231 3.13 2.39 17.79
CA PRO A 231 3.93 1.65 18.78
C PRO A 231 5.41 2.06 18.82
N LEU A 232 5.93 2.74 17.80
CA LEU A 232 7.34 3.10 17.68
C LEU A 232 7.61 4.60 17.89
N SER A 233 6.58 5.42 18.16
CA SER A 233 6.74 6.88 18.23
C SER A 233 7.69 7.32 19.35
N ASN A 234 7.77 6.54 20.43
CA ASN A 234 8.56 6.84 21.63
C ASN A 234 10.01 6.33 21.57
N LEU A 235 10.43 5.76 20.44
CA LEU A 235 11.79 5.24 20.22
C LEU A 235 12.62 6.18 19.36
N ASP A 236 13.94 6.16 19.54
CA ASP A 236 14.89 6.84 18.67
C ASP A 236 14.97 6.18 17.28
N ALA A 237 15.47 6.91 16.29
CA ALA A 237 15.49 6.49 14.89
C ALA A 237 16.20 5.14 14.66
N LYS A 238 17.32 4.86 15.36
CA LYS A 238 18.06 3.61 15.18
C LYS A 238 17.26 2.42 15.73
N LEU A 239 16.66 2.58 16.90
CA LEU A 239 15.80 1.56 17.48
C LEU A 239 14.52 1.34 16.65
N ARG A 240 13.94 2.39 16.06
CA ARG A 240 12.78 2.26 15.17
C ARG A 240 13.07 1.32 14.00
N VAL A 241 14.19 1.48 13.31
CA VAL A 241 14.55 0.61 12.17
C VAL A 241 14.56 -0.86 12.58
N GLY A 242 15.24 -1.20 13.69
CA GLY A 242 15.32 -2.57 14.19
C GLY A 242 13.94 -3.11 14.58
N MET A 243 13.17 -2.34 15.35
CA MET A 243 11.86 -2.77 15.84
C MET A 243 10.83 -2.95 14.71
N ARG A 244 10.86 -2.14 13.63
CA ARG A 244 10.02 -2.35 12.45
C ARG A 244 10.24 -3.72 11.84
N MET A 245 11.51 -4.09 11.66
CA MET A 245 11.89 -5.40 11.13
C MET A 245 11.45 -6.54 12.06
N GLU A 246 11.57 -6.36 13.36
CA GLU A 246 11.13 -7.34 14.35
C GLU A 246 9.61 -7.53 14.33
N ILE A 247 8.82 -6.45 14.32
CA ILE A 247 7.35 -6.53 14.25
C ILE A 247 6.91 -7.24 12.98
N ARG A 248 7.49 -6.91 11.82
CA ARG A 248 7.13 -7.56 10.55
C ARG A 248 7.52 -9.04 10.54
N LYS A 249 8.71 -9.40 11.04
CA LYS A 249 9.13 -10.81 11.16
C LYS A 249 8.20 -11.60 12.08
N LEU A 250 7.84 -11.02 13.21
CA LEU A 250 6.93 -11.63 14.17
C LEU A 250 5.56 -11.87 13.54
N GLN A 251 5.00 -10.86 12.88
CA GLN A 251 3.70 -10.99 12.22
C GLN A 251 3.74 -12.05 11.11
N ASN A 252 4.79 -12.08 10.29
CA ASN A 252 4.96 -13.11 9.26
C ASN A 252 5.08 -14.53 9.86
N ALA A 253 5.77 -14.67 11.00
CA ALA A 253 5.94 -15.96 11.68
C ALA A 253 4.62 -16.48 12.28
N LEU A 254 3.77 -15.57 12.77
CA LEU A 254 2.49 -15.92 13.39
C LEU A 254 1.34 -16.00 12.38
N GLY A 255 1.47 -15.34 11.22
CA GLY A 255 0.40 -15.24 10.22
C GLY A 255 -0.82 -14.45 10.71
N THR A 256 -0.68 -13.66 11.78
CA THR A 256 -1.79 -12.95 12.41
C THR A 256 -2.12 -11.66 11.66
N THR A 257 -3.42 -11.40 11.48
CA THR A 257 -3.90 -10.15 10.88
C THR A 257 -3.52 -8.96 11.76
N SER A 258 -3.07 -7.88 11.14
CA SER A 258 -2.52 -6.72 11.87
C SER A 258 -2.99 -5.40 11.28
N ILE A 259 -3.41 -4.48 12.14
CA ILE A 259 -3.66 -3.07 11.78
C ILE A 259 -2.69 -2.20 12.56
N TYR A 260 -1.96 -1.39 11.83
CA TYR A 260 -0.89 -0.57 12.35
C TYR A 260 -1.14 0.91 12.02
N VAL A 261 -1.22 1.76 13.03
CA VAL A 261 -1.38 3.20 12.88
C VAL A 261 -0.03 3.88 12.99
N THR A 262 0.27 4.78 12.05
CA THR A 262 1.46 5.61 12.11
C THR A 262 1.27 6.96 11.43
N HIS A 263 2.17 7.89 11.77
CA HIS A 263 2.39 9.13 11.04
C HIS A 263 3.66 9.08 10.17
N ASP A 264 4.47 8.02 10.29
CA ASP A 264 5.71 7.85 9.54
C ASP A 264 5.44 7.11 8.22
N GLN A 265 5.75 7.78 7.11
CA GLN A 265 5.55 7.22 5.78
C GLN A 265 6.48 6.04 5.49
N ILE A 266 7.70 6.04 6.04
CA ILE A 266 8.66 4.93 5.86
C ILE A 266 8.13 3.68 6.55
N GLU A 267 7.50 3.82 7.72
CA GLU A 267 6.81 2.70 8.38
C GLU A 267 5.73 2.11 7.47
N ALA A 268 4.86 2.96 6.90
CA ALA A 268 3.82 2.51 5.98
C ALA A 268 4.40 1.82 4.74
N MET A 269 5.44 2.39 4.13
CA MET A 269 6.01 1.87 2.89
C MET A 269 6.80 0.58 3.05
N THR A 270 7.32 0.30 4.26
CA THR A 270 8.21 -0.85 4.49
C THR A 270 7.53 -2.03 5.19
N MET A 271 6.44 -1.80 5.92
CA MET A 271 5.78 -2.84 6.72
C MET A 271 4.48 -3.35 6.11
N ALA A 272 3.76 -2.51 5.36
CA ALA A 272 2.41 -2.79 4.93
C ALA A 272 2.34 -3.75 3.74
N ASP A 273 1.35 -4.64 3.77
CA ASP A 273 0.82 -5.30 2.57
C ASP A 273 -0.09 -4.32 1.80
N ARG A 274 -0.95 -3.61 2.53
CA ARG A 274 -1.78 -2.51 2.02
C ARG A 274 -1.79 -1.32 2.97
N ILE A 275 -1.77 -0.13 2.39
CA ILE A 275 -1.83 1.14 3.09
C ILE A 275 -3.23 1.74 2.89
N VAL A 276 -3.81 2.26 3.96
CA VAL A 276 -5.04 3.07 3.96
C VAL A 276 -4.64 4.50 4.27
N VAL A 277 -4.73 5.38 3.27
CA VAL A 277 -4.41 6.80 3.41
C VAL A 277 -5.67 7.56 3.85
N LEU A 278 -5.61 8.25 4.98
CA LEU A 278 -6.73 8.96 5.60
C LEU A 278 -6.49 10.48 5.61
N LYS A 279 -7.54 11.24 5.28
CA LYS A 279 -7.56 12.71 5.36
C LYS A 279 -8.92 13.16 5.89
N LEU A 280 -8.93 13.95 6.97
CA LEU A 280 -10.15 14.54 7.54
C LEU A 280 -11.29 13.51 7.76
N GLY A 281 -10.95 12.31 8.27
CA GLY A 281 -11.90 11.25 8.54
C GLY A 281 -12.29 10.40 7.34
N GLU A 282 -11.82 10.72 6.13
CA GLU A 282 -12.15 10.02 4.89
C GLU A 282 -10.96 9.21 4.37
N VAL A 283 -11.25 8.00 3.87
CA VAL A 283 -10.27 7.20 3.14
C VAL A 283 -10.05 7.82 1.76
N GLN A 284 -8.82 8.22 1.50
CA GLN A 284 -8.41 8.80 0.22
C GLN A 284 -8.04 7.71 -0.79
N GLN A 285 -7.29 6.71 -0.34
CA GLN A 285 -6.85 5.60 -1.18
C GLN A 285 -6.51 4.38 -0.33
N ILE A 286 -6.79 3.20 -0.86
CA ILE A 286 -6.31 1.92 -0.33
C ILE A 286 -5.56 1.20 -1.44
N GLY A 287 -4.37 0.69 -1.15
CA GLY A 287 -3.57 -0.03 -2.14
C GLY A 287 -2.27 -0.55 -1.57
N THR A 288 -1.52 -1.29 -2.38
CA THR A 288 -0.16 -1.70 -2.00
C THR A 288 0.76 -0.47 -1.88
N PRO A 289 1.88 -0.54 -1.13
CA PRO A 289 2.85 0.55 -1.10
C PRO A 289 3.26 1.03 -2.49
N GLY A 290 3.48 0.10 -3.43
CA GLY A 290 3.81 0.41 -4.82
C GLY A 290 2.69 1.18 -5.53
N ASP A 291 1.44 0.76 -5.38
CA ASP A 291 0.30 1.43 -6.03
C ASP A 291 0.06 2.83 -5.46
N ILE A 292 0.15 3.01 -4.14
CA ILE A 292 0.01 4.33 -3.50
C ILE A 292 1.09 5.29 -4.00
N TYR A 293 2.34 4.81 -4.10
CA TYR A 293 3.47 5.63 -4.52
C TYR A 293 3.45 5.97 -6.01
N GLN A 294 3.22 4.97 -6.87
CA GLN A 294 3.32 5.12 -8.33
C GLN A 294 2.03 5.66 -8.94
N ARG A 295 0.88 5.45 -8.31
CA ARG A 295 -0.44 5.77 -8.86
C ARG A 295 -1.34 6.45 -7.81
N PRO A 296 -0.92 7.62 -7.29
CA PRO A 296 -1.75 8.37 -6.34
C PRO A 296 -3.06 8.82 -7.00
N VAL A 297 -4.20 8.60 -6.35
CA VAL A 297 -5.52 8.98 -6.92
C VAL A 297 -5.78 10.48 -6.89
N ASN A 298 -5.08 11.21 -6.03
CA ASN A 298 -5.17 12.66 -5.92
C ASN A 298 -3.86 13.29 -5.44
N SER A 299 -3.74 14.60 -5.59
CA SER A 299 -2.55 15.39 -5.28
C SER A 299 -2.16 15.32 -3.79
N PHE A 300 -3.14 15.13 -2.89
CA PHE A 300 -2.85 14.91 -1.48
C PHE A 300 -2.13 13.59 -1.25
N VAL A 301 -2.56 12.47 -1.84
CA VAL A 301 -1.85 11.20 -1.70
C VAL A 301 -0.44 11.30 -2.28
N GLY A 302 -0.29 11.96 -3.44
CA GLY A 302 1.01 12.18 -4.08
C GLY A 302 1.99 12.99 -3.22
N THR A 303 1.53 14.07 -2.62
CA THR A 303 2.36 14.94 -1.75
C THR A 303 2.55 14.38 -0.35
N PHE A 304 1.64 13.54 0.13
CA PHE A 304 1.71 12.96 1.46
C PHE A 304 2.56 11.68 1.53
N ILE A 305 2.79 10.98 0.42
CA ILE A 305 3.57 9.74 0.38
C ILE A 305 4.82 9.90 -0.50
N GLY A 306 5.98 9.83 0.16
CA GLY A 306 7.31 9.93 -0.42
C GLY A 306 8.21 10.84 0.40
N SER A 307 9.49 10.50 0.46
CA SER A 307 10.53 11.34 1.06
C SER A 307 11.69 11.47 0.07
N PRO A 308 11.90 12.63 -0.55
CA PRO A 308 11.11 13.87 -0.38
C PRO A 308 9.66 13.78 -0.91
N PRO A 309 8.76 14.68 -0.48
CA PRO A 309 7.41 14.80 -1.02
C PRO A 309 7.39 15.06 -2.53
N MET A 310 6.32 14.64 -3.20
CA MET A 310 6.07 15.03 -4.59
C MET A 310 5.94 16.56 -4.70
N SER A 311 6.66 17.15 -5.64
CA SER A 311 6.51 18.57 -5.99
C SER A 311 5.27 18.76 -6.86
N LEU A 312 4.51 19.84 -6.63
CA LEU A 312 3.37 20.24 -7.46
C LEU A 312 3.63 21.60 -8.10
N VAL A 313 3.62 21.66 -9.43
CA VAL A 313 3.85 22.89 -10.18
C VAL A 313 2.67 23.15 -11.12
N PRO A 314 1.99 24.31 -11.00
CA PRO A 314 0.95 24.70 -11.95
C PRO A 314 1.51 24.86 -13.37
N ALA A 315 0.80 24.34 -14.35
CA ALA A 315 1.14 24.47 -15.77
C ALA A 315 -0.11 24.65 -16.64
N THR A 316 0.08 25.25 -17.81
CA THR A 316 -0.94 25.31 -18.87
C THR A 316 -0.63 24.26 -19.93
N LEU A 317 -1.60 23.40 -20.24
CA LEU A 317 -1.52 22.48 -21.37
C LEU A 317 -1.77 23.22 -22.68
N ARG A 318 -0.84 23.08 -23.63
CA ARG A 318 -0.97 23.57 -25.00
C ARG A 318 -0.81 22.43 -25.98
N ARG A 319 -1.61 22.43 -27.05
CA ARG A 319 -1.43 21.47 -28.15
C ARG A 319 -0.36 22.00 -29.11
N ASP A 320 0.60 21.14 -29.44
CA ASP A 320 1.69 21.41 -30.37
C ASP A 320 1.82 20.26 -31.37
N GLY A 321 1.14 20.41 -32.50
CA GLY A 321 1.03 19.36 -33.51
C GLY A 321 0.36 18.10 -32.96
N ASP A 322 1.12 17.02 -32.93
CA ASP A 322 0.72 15.69 -32.48
C ASP A 322 0.97 15.42 -31.00
N ALA A 323 1.45 16.40 -30.22
CA ALA A 323 1.71 16.24 -28.78
C ALA A 323 1.16 17.42 -27.96
N PHE A 324 1.23 17.28 -26.63
CA PHE A 324 0.97 18.36 -25.70
C PHE A 324 2.28 18.93 -25.15
N LEU A 325 2.29 20.24 -24.89
CA LEU A 325 3.31 20.95 -24.13
C LEU A 325 2.73 21.34 -22.77
N LEU A 326 3.53 21.19 -21.73
CA LEU A 326 3.32 21.87 -20.45
C LEU A 326 4.05 23.21 -20.50
N ASP A 327 3.32 24.30 -20.33
CA ASP A 327 3.89 25.64 -20.16
C ASP A 327 3.85 26.04 -18.68
N PHE A 328 5.04 26.18 -18.09
CA PHE A 328 5.24 26.60 -16.70
C PHE A 328 5.45 28.13 -16.55
N GLY A 329 5.42 28.86 -17.66
CA GLY A 329 5.80 30.27 -17.76
C GLY A 329 7.31 30.47 -17.85
N LYS A 330 7.75 31.73 -18.00
CA LYS A 330 9.18 32.11 -18.10
C LYS A 330 9.96 31.32 -19.17
N ASP A 331 9.33 31.08 -20.31
CA ASP A 331 9.88 30.30 -21.43
C ASP A 331 10.28 28.84 -21.07
N GLN A 332 9.80 28.32 -19.93
CA GLN A 332 9.99 26.93 -19.54
C GLN A 332 8.81 26.10 -20.05
N THR A 333 9.04 25.37 -21.15
CA THR A 333 8.05 24.47 -21.75
C THR A 333 8.61 23.06 -21.88
N ILE A 334 7.76 22.06 -21.62
CA ILE A 334 8.13 20.65 -21.63
C ILE A 334 7.18 19.90 -22.56
N ARG A 335 7.74 19.26 -23.59
CA ARG A 335 6.97 18.43 -24.52
C ARG A 335 6.69 17.06 -23.90
N LEU A 336 5.42 16.70 -23.82
CA LEU A 336 4.99 15.41 -23.30
C LEU A 336 5.08 14.32 -24.37
N PRO A 337 5.37 13.08 -23.98
CA PRO A 337 5.29 11.92 -24.87
C PRO A 337 3.87 11.77 -25.45
N ALA A 338 3.78 11.39 -26.74
CA ALA A 338 2.49 11.22 -27.42
C ALA A 338 1.61 10.12 -26.78
N SER A 339 2.20 9.18 -26.03
CA SER A 339 1.52 8.18 -25.21
C SER A 339 0.54 8.81 -24.20
N ARG A 340 0.76 10.06 -23.78
CA ARG A 340 -0.05 10.78 -22.80
C ARG A 340 -1.27 11.47 -23.40
N ASN A 341 -1.31 11.66 -24.72
CA ASN A 341 -2.31 12.49 -25.39
C ASN A 341 -3.75 12.05 -25.09
N GLU A 342 -4.05 10.75 -25.21
CA GLU A 342 -5.41 10.23 -25.02
C GLU A 342 -5.91 10.46 -23.58
N SER A 343 -5.02 10.33 -22.59
CA SER A 343 -5.37 10.57 -21.19
C SER A 343 -5.58 12.05 -20.88
N ILE A 344 -4.78 12.93 -21.52
CA ILE A 344 -4.94 14.38 -21.40
C ILE A 344 -6.24 14.86 -22.05
N GLU A 345 -6.53 14.41 -23.27
CA GLU A 345 -7.76 14.76 -23.99
C GLU A 345 -9.02 14.31 -23.22
N ARG A 346 -8.98 13.13 -22.58
CA ARG A 346 -10.07 12.67 -21.70
C ARG A 346 -10.25 13.52 -20.45
N GLY A 347 -9.20 14.14 -19.94
CA GLY A 347 -9.27 15.03 -18.78
C GLY A 347 -10.00 16.34 -19.06
N ASP A 348 -9.95 16.83 -20.32
CA ASP A 348 -10.57 18.07 -20.79
C ASP A 348 -10.27 19.31 -19.90
N VAL A 349 -9.00 19.44 -19.48
CA VAL A 349 -8.54 20.57 -18.66
C VAL A 349 -7.40 21.32 -19.34
N LYS A 350 -7.45 22.65 -19.30
CA LYS A 350 -6.38 23.52 -19.83
C LYS A 350 -5.28 23.81 -18.82
N ASN A 351 -5.65 23.88 -17.54
CA ASN A 351 -4.72 24.14 -16.44
C ASN A 351 -4.63 22.88 -15.59
N VAL A 352 -3.41 22.53 -15.19
CA VAL A 352 -3.12 21.32 -14.42
C VAL A 352 -2.07 21.62 -13.36
N ASP A 353 -2.10 20.86 -12.26
CA ASP A 353 -0.97 20.76 -11.34
C ASP A 353 -0.13 19.55 -11.74
N VAL A 354 1.14 19.80 -12.08
CA VAL A 354 2.10 18.77 -12.49
C VAL A 354 2.80 18.24 -11.25
N GLY A 355 2.54 16.98 -10.95
CA GLY A 355 3.20 16.21 -9.90
C GLY A 355 4.47 15.53 -10.38
N MET A 356 5.58 15.84 -9.73
CA MET A 356 6.88 15.23 -10.01
C MET A 356 7.58 14.82 -8.71
N ARG A 357 8.09 13.59 -8.68
CA ARG A 357 8.94 13.12 -7.60
C ARG A 357 10.38 13.51 -7.88
N ALA A 358 11.22 13.56 -6.85
CA ALA A 358 12.60 13.99 -7.03
C ALA A 358 13.37 13.10 -8.01
N GLU A 359 13.08 11.80 -8.03
CA GLU A 359 13.67 10.85 -8.97
C GLU A 359 13.15 10.97 -10.41
N HIS A 360 12.10 11.76 -10.66
CA HIS A 360 11.62 12.06 -12.02
C HIS A 360 12.41 13.21 -12.66
N LEU A 361 13.27 13.89 -11.89
CA LEU A 361 14.12 14.98 -12.35
C LEU A 361 15.58 14.54 -12.29
N SER A 362 16.30 14.77 -13.38
CA SER A 362 17.73 14.47 -13.49
C SER A 362 18.48 15.62 -14.12
N ILE A 363 19.77 15.76 -13.84
CA ILE A 363 20.63 16.70 -14.57
C ILE A 363 20.78 16.19 -16.01
N ALA A 364 20.53 17.07 -16.97
CA ALA A 364 20.60 16.73 -18.38
C ALA A 364 22.04 16.81 -18.90
N ASP A 365 22.56 15.69 -19.39
CA ASP A 365 23.83 15.62 -20.12
C ASP A 365 23.55 15.55 -21.64
N GLY A 366 24.34 16.26 -22.44
CA GLY A 366 24.28 16.20 -23.91
C GLY A 366 23.46 17.31 -24.59
N PRO A 367 23.02 17.10 -25.85
CA PRO A 367 22.27 18.10 -26.63
C PRO A 367 20.92 18.42 -25.99
N GLN A 368 20.47 19.66 -26.11
CA GLN A 368 19.22 20.13 -25.51
C GLN A 368 18.01 19.35 -26.06
N GLY A 369 17.30 18.67 -25.17
CA GLY A 369 16.04 17.98 -25.43
C GLY A 369 14.81 18.89 -25.29
N SER A 370 13.65 18.40 -25.74
CA SER A 370 12.35 19.07 -25.59
C SER A 370 11.68 18.83 -24.23
N ASP A 371 12.31 18.03 -23.39
CA ASP A 371 11.91 17.60 -22.05
C ASP A 371 12.82 18.18 -20.95
N GLU A 372 13.54 19.25 -21.29
CA GLU A 372 14.52 19.91 -20.44
C GLU A 372 14.12 21.36 -20.14
N PHE A 373 14.48 21.84 -18.95
CA PHE A 373 14.39 23.24 -18.57
C PHE A 373 15.68 23.71 -17.93
N GLU A 374 15.97 25.01 -18.06
CA GLU A 374 17.11 25.65 -17.42
C GLU A 374 16.69 26.25 -16.07
N SER A 375 17.53 26.07 -15.04
CA SER A 375 17.30 26.62 -13.71
C SER A 375 18.60 26.78 -12.93
N ASP A 376 18.56 27.68 -11.95
CA ASP A 376 19.60 27.82 -10.95
C ASP A 376 19.36 26.85 -9.80
N VAL A 377 20.45 26.36 -9.20
CA VAL A 377 20.40 25.53 -8.00
C VAL A 377 20.30 26.41 -6.77
N VAL A 378 19.17 26.34 -6.07
CA VAL A 378 18.86 27.15 -4.89
C VAL A 378 19.54 26.56 -3.64
N LEU A 379 19.52 25.23 -3.53
CA LEU A 379 20.06 24.49 -2.39
C LEU A 379 20.42 23.06 -2.83
N VAL A 380 21.42 22.47 -2.19
CA VAL A 380 21.73 21.04 -2.28
C VAL A 380 21.73 20.44 -0.87
N GLU A 381 20.95 19.39 -0.66
CA GLU A 381 20.95 18.59 0.57
C GLU A 381 21.66 17.26 0.35
N GLU A 382 22.60 16.93 1.25
CA GLU A 382 23.35 15.68 1.20
C GLU A 382 22.66 14.57 2.00
N HIS A 383 22.19 13.51 1.31
CA HIS A 383 21.51 12.36 1.93
C HIS A 383 22.38 11.09 1.91
N GLY A 384 23.69 11.26 1.71
CA GLY A 384 24.69 10.19 1.73
C GLY A 384 24.89 9.54 0.37
N ALA A 385 24.00 8.62 -0.02
CA ALA A 385 24.11 7.92 -1.31
C ALA A 385 23.60 8.76 -2.50
N ASP A 386 22.69 9.67 -2.21
CA ASP A 386 22.08 10.60 -3.15
C ASP A 386 22.16 12.02 -2.56
N SER A 387 22.07 13.05 -3.40
CA SER A 387 21.83 14.43 -2.98
C SER A 387 20.50 14.92 -3.58
N ILE A 388 19.83 15.82 -2.87
CA ILE A 388 18.60 16.46 -3.35
C ILE A 388 18.92 17.91 -3.72
N ALA A 389 18.83 18.24 -5.00
CA ALA A 389 18.94 19.62 -5.47
C ALA A 389 17.56 20.27 -5.48
N VAL A 390 17.46 21.49 -4.97
CA VAL A 390 16.28 22.34 -5.05
C VAL A 390 16.47 23.33 -6.19
N VAL A 391 15.57 23.31 -7.15
CA VAL A 391 15.63 24.13 -8.38
C VAL A 391 14.29 24.82 -8.63
N THR A 392 14.29 25.87 -9.45
CA THR A 392 13.06 26.61 -9.77
C THR A 392 12.45 26.15 -11.10
N LEU A 393 11.18 25.73 -11.06
CA LEU A 393 10.35 25.47 -12.24
C LEU A 393 9.08 26.34 -12.17
N GLY A 394 8.91 27.22 -13.16
CA GLY A 394 7.89 28.25 -13.18
C GLY A 394 8.01 29.23 -12.00
N GLN A 395 7.06 29.14 -11.07
CA GLN A 395 7.02 29.93 -9.84
C GLN A 395 7.22 29.09 -8.57
N ARG A 396 7.62 27.82 -8.70
CA ARG A 396 7.78 26.88 -7.58
C ARG A 396 9.22 26.38 -7.50
N GLU A 397 9.64 26.08 -6.29
CA GLU A 397 10.80 25.24 -6.05
C GLU A 397 10.40 23.77 -6.14
N VAL A 398 11.21 22.98 -6.83
CA VAL A 398 11.05 21.54 -7.00
C VAL A 398 12.33 20.83 -6.62
N MET A 399 12.19 19.58 -6.21
CA MET A 399 13.31 18.76 -5.77
C MET A 399 13.73 17.81 -6.90
N ALA A 400 15.03 17.65 -7.11
CA ALA A 400 15.62 16.71 -8.05
C ALA A 400 16.62 15.80 -7.32
N ARG A 401 16.52 14.49 -7.50
CA ARG A 401 17.46 13.54 -6.92
C ARG A 401 18.66 13.40 -7.85
N ILE A 402 19.82 13.81 -7.37
CA ILE A 402 21.07 13.86 -8.13
C ILE A 402 22.14 13.01 -7.46
N ARG A 403 23.22 12.71 -8.19
CA ARG A 403 24.39 12.06 -7.59
C ARG A 403 25.10 13.05 -6.66
N PRO A 404 25.72 12.58 -5.56
CA PRO A 404 26.54 13.45 -4.72
C PRO A 404 27.65 14.15 -5.52
N GLY A 405 27.79 15.45 -5.31
CA GLY A 405 28.76 16.31 -6.01
C GLY A 405 28.43 16.62 -7.48
N ALA A 406 27.24 16.28 -7.97
CA ALA A 406 26.84 16.60 -9.35
C ALA A 406 26.40 18.06 -9.55
N ALA A 407 26.11 18.79 -8.47
CA ALA A 407 25.78 20.22 -8.47
C ALA A 407 26.10 20.82 -7.10
N ASP A 408 26.36 22.13 -7.07
CA ASP A 408 26.58 22.91 -5.85
C ASP A 408 25.51 24.00 -5.67
N THR A 409 25.33 24.43 -4.42
CA THR A 409 24.41 25.54 -4.11
C THR A 409 24.89 26.82 -4.80
N GLY A 410 24.01 27.44 -5.61
CA GLY A 410 24.30 28.66 -6.34
C GLY A 410 24.73 28.45 -7.79
N ASP A 411 24.88 27.20 -8.25
CA ASP A 411 25.13 26.90 -9.67
C ASP A 411 24.06 27.52 -10.57
N LYS A 412 24.50 28.05 -11.72
CA LYS A 412 23.69 28.88 -12.62
C LYS A 412 23.44 28.20 -13.96
N GLY A 413 22.24 28.37 -14.48
CA GLY A 413 21.88 27.92 -15.83
C GLY A 413 22.04 26.41 -16.06
N MET A 414 21.83 25.60 -15.02
CA MET A 414 21.90 24.15 -15.14
C MET A 414 20.66 23.62 -15.85
N ARG A 415 20.82 22.59 -16.67
CA ARG A 415 19.71 21.92 -17.36
C ARG A 415 19.22 20.71 -16.58
N PHE A 416 17.90 20.65 -16.39
CA PHE A 416 17.22 19.55 -15.74
C PHE A 416 16.23 18.93 -16.71
N ARG A 417 16.26 17.60 -16.80
CA ARG A 417 15.34 16.79 -17.59
C ARG A 417 14.21 16.26 -16.72
N ILE A 418 12.98 16.35 -17.23
CA ILE A 418 11.79 15.77 -16.61
C ILE A 418 11.39 14.49 -17.35
N ASP A 419 11.23 13.39 -16.62
CA ASP A 419 10.64 12.17 -17.18
C ASP A 419 9.13 12.37 -17.41
N GLY A 420 8.76 12.71 -18.65
CA GLY A 420 7.37 12.97 -19.06
C GLY A 420 6.44 11.75 -19.00
N GLU A 421 6.96 10.53 -18.89
CA GLU A 421 6.14 9.33 -18.66
C GLU A 421 5.80 9.15 -17.18
N ALA A 422 6.72 9.54 -16.29
CA ALA A 422 6.61 9.36 -14.85
C ALA A 422 5.82 10.46 -14.12
N ILE A 423 5.62 11.63 -14.73
CA ILE A 423 4.84 12.72 -14.11
C ILE A 423 3.36 12.37 -13.93
N HIS A 424 2.75 13.04 -12.97
CA HIS A 424 1.31 12.99 -12.72
C HIS A 424 0.68 14.33 -13.09
N LEU A 425 -0.53 14.30 -13.65
CA LEU A 425 -1.30 15.51 -13.88
C LEU A 425 -2.52 15.49 -12.97
N PHE A 426 -2.72 16.54 -12.18
CA PHE A 426 -3.86 16.69 -11.29
C PHE A 426 -4.74 17.86 -11.73
N HIS A 427 -6.04 17.72 -11.53
CA HIS A 427 -6.97 18.82 -11.70
C HIS A 427 -6.71 19.89 -10.62
N PRO A 428 -6.57 21.17 -10.96
CA PRO A 428 -6.15 22.21 -10.00
C PRO A 428 -7.18 22.44 -8.88
N ASP A 429 -8.48 22.40 -9.20
CA ASP A 429 -9.52 22.65 -8.19
C ASP A 429 -9.85 21.43 -7.33
N THR A 430 -9.97 20.23 -7.92
CA THR A 430 -10.39 19.02 -7.21
C THR A 430 -9.22 18.20 -6.66
N GLY A 431 -8.01 18.41 -7.18
CA GLY A 431 -6.82 17.62 -6.88
C GLY A 431 -6.85 16.19 -7.41
N VAL A 432 -7.90 15.77 -8.14
CA VAL A 432 -8.01 14.40 -8.67
C VAL A 432 -6.97 14.17 -9.78
N ARG A 433 -6.35 12.98 -9.80
CA ARG A 433 -5.39 12.61 -10.85
C ARG A 433 -6.11 12.39 -12.18
N LEU A 434 -5.61 13.05 -13.21
CA LEU A 434 -6.04 12.94 -14.61
C LEU A 434 -5.27 11.84 -15.32
N VAL A 435 -3.95 11.79 -15.11
CA VAL A 435 -3.03 10.83 -15.74
C VAL A 435 -1.95 10.39 -14.75
#